data_AF-A0A8S3VZG8-F1
#
_entry.id   AF-A0A8S3VZG8-F1
#
_cell.length_a   1.000
_cell.length_b   1.000
_cell.length_c   1.000
_cell.angle_alpha   90.00
_cell.angle_beta   90.00
_cell.angle_gamma   90.00
#
_symmetry.space_group_name_H-M   'P 1'
#
loop_
_entity.id
_entity.type
_entity.pdbx_description
1 polymer ?
#
loop_
_entity_poly.entity_id
_entity_poly.type
_entity_poly.pdbx_seq_one_letter_code
_entity_poly.pdbx_strand_id
1 'polypeptide(L)'
;MNKVYDVLGSKKCSGLPAFHALTGCDFNPEFYRKGKRKPWELYSANEDFQEAFIALQSPDSDSYESAFTTLEDFVCKMYATAKNGIRKCFNVGEARLRIFTQTYTNKIESTDEFKQKLMNFDACILPPCKLPNDSLNVEEFGWKLENNSYSFRWFEGDDIPPNIQEIIEAPKESGANDEEVISMYPNFDDEEDDESNNDDDSDCQSDIGYTTEEEYVHSRNDDDDNDNVDNDDEAVDDNDN
;
A
#
# COMPACT_ATOMS: atom_id res chain seq x y z
N MET A 1 21.85 27.15 -19.28
CA MET A 1 21.11 25.90 -19.04
C MET A 1 21.86 24.76 -19.71
N ASN A 2 21.80 23.56 -19.15
CA ASN A 2 22.42 22.38 -19.79
C ASN A 2 21.37 21.65 -20.64
N LYS A 3 21.83 20.81 -21.58
CA LYS A 3 20.94 20.05 -22.49
C LYS A 3 19.91 19.19 -21.75
N VAL A 4 20.25 18.71 -20.55
CA VAL A 4 19.35 17.90 -19.71
C VAL A 4 18.16 18.73 -19.25
N TYR A 5 18.41 19.94 -18.78
CA TYR A 5 17.35 20.88 -18.39
C TYR A 5 16.44 21.25 -19.56
N ASP A 6 17.00 21.44 -20.75
CA ASP A 6 16.24 21.79 -21.94
C ASP A 6 15.28 20.66 -22.38
N VAL A 7 15.65 19.39 -22.12
CA VAL A 7 14.84 18.21 -22.46
C VAL A 7 13.81 17.89 -21.37
N LEU A 8 14.21 17.95 -20.11
CA LEU A 8 13.36 17.52 -18.98
C LEU A 8 12.42 18.62 -18.48
N GLY A 9 12.79 19.89 -18.67
CA GLY A 9 12.07 21.02 -18.13
C GLY A 9 12.27 21.24 -16.63
N SER A 10 11.76 22.36 -16.13
CA SER A 10 11.99 22.84 -14.76
C SER A 10 11.44 21.88 -13.70
N LYS A 11 10.15 21.50 -13.77
CA LYS A 11 9.51 20.63 -12.76
C LYS A 11 10.26 19.32 -12.57
N LYS A 12 10.48 18.58 -13.67
CA LYS A 12 11.17 17.28 -13.62
C LYS A 12 12.58 17.41 -13.07
N CYS A 13 13.35 18.42 -13.51
CA CYS A 13 14.69 18.65 -13.00
C CYS A 13 14.71 18.96 -11.51
N SER A 14 13.77 19.78 -11.05
CA SER A 14 13.65 20.15 -9.64
C SER A 14 13.40 18.92 -8.77
N GLY A 15 12.51 18.00 -9.14
CA GLY A 15 12.22 16.80 -8.35
C GLY A 15 13.30 15.70 -8.38
N LEU A 16 14.30 15.77 -9.27
CA LEU A 16 15.31 14.71 -9.45
C LEU A 16 16.09 14.32 -8.18
N PRO A 17 16.53 15.25 -7.31
CA PRO A 17 17.26 14.88 -6.10
C PRO A 17 16.43 14.01 -5.16
N ALA A 18 15.16 14.38 -4.94
CA ALA A 18 14.24 13.61 -4.12
C ALA A 18 13.86 12.28 -4.77
N PHE A 19 13.64 12.29 -6.09
CA PHE A 19 13.41 11.06 -6.87
C PHE A 19 14.59 10.09 -6.74
N HIS A 20 15.83 10.57 -6.85
CA HIS A 20 17.03 9.76 -6.68
C HIS A 20 17.14 9.23 -5.25
N ALA A 21 16.87 10.07 -4.24
CA ALA A 21 16.90 9.65 -2.84
C ALA A 21 15.89 8.53 -2.54
N LEU A 22 14.69 8.59 -3.13
CA LEU A 22 13.65 7.59 -2.91
C LEU A 22 13.84 6.30 -3.73
N THR A 23 14.30 6.41 -4.97
CA THR A 23 14.37 5.27 -5.91
C THR A 23 15.74 4.61 -5.97
N GLY A 24 16.78 5.27 -5.44
CA GLY A 24 18.16 4.82 -5.48
C GLY A 24 18.87 5.18 -6.80
N CYS A 25 19.90 4.42 -7.15
CA CYS A 25 20.67 4.56 -8.39
C CYS A 25 20.50 3.33 -9.30
N ASP A 26 21.06 3.38 -10.51
CA ASP A 26 20.90 2.29 -11.48
C ASP A 26 21.56 0.98 -11.03
N PHE A 27 22.59 1.07 -10.17
CA PHE A 27 23.30 -0.08 -9.62
C PHE A 27 22.77 -0.53 -8.26
N ASN A 28 22.06 0.34 -7.54
CA ASN A 28 21.50 0.07 -6.22
C ASN A 28 20.09 0.66 -6.15
N PRO A 29 19.09 -0.04 -6.73
CA PRO A 29 17.70 0.38 -6.61
C PRO A 29 17.23 0.20 -5.17
N GLU A 30 16.51 1.19 -4.64
CA GLU A 30 15.96 1.13 -3.28
C GLU A 30 14.75 0.18 -3.20
N PHE A 31 14.04 0.03 -4.33
CA PHE A 31 12.85 -0.80 -4.41
C PHE A 31 13.16 -2.21 -4.90
N TYR A 32 12.87 -3.20 -4.06
CA TYR A 32 13.12 -4.61 -4.37
C TYR A 32 12.44 -5.02 -5.69
N ARG A 33 13.24 -5.61 -6.60
CA ARG A 33 12.83 -6.06 -7.95
C ARG A 33 12.20 -4.95 -8.81
N LYS A 34 12.56 -3.68 -8.56
CA LYS A 34 12.12 -2.54 -9.37
C LYS A 34 13.33 -1.67 -9.73
N GLY A 35 13.74 -1.74 -11.00
CA GLY A 35 14.72 -0.82 -11.58
C GLY A 35 14.14 0.57 -11.87
N LYS A 36 14.95 1.48 -12.39
CA LYS A 36 14.57 2.89 -12.59
C LYS A 36 13.53 3.17 -13.67
N ARG A 37 13.35 2.27 -14.63
CA ARG A 37 12.45 2.49 -15.78
C ARG A 37 11.01 2.79 -15.34
N LYS A 38 10.41 1.89 -14.57
CA LYS A 38 9.03 2.04 -14.07
C LYS A 38 8.80 3.30 -13.20
N PRO A 39 9.61 3.57 -12.14
CA PRO A 39 9.42 4.78 -11.36
C PRO A 39 9.67 6.05 -12.20
N TRP A 40 10.58 6.02 -13.19
CA TRP A 40 10.78 7.14 -14.10
C TRP A 40 9.58 7.39 -15.01
N GLU A 41 8.96 6.35 -15.55
CA GLU A 41 7.73 6.45 -16.34
C GLU A 41 6.58 7.04 -15.52
N LEU A 42 6.37 6.54 -14.30
CA LEU A 42 5.36 7.08 -13.36
C LEU A 42 5.61 8.55 -13.05
N TYR A 43 6.84 8.91 -12.66
CA TYR A 43 7.24 10.28 -12.36
C TYR A 43 7.08 11.20 -13.58
N SER A 44 7.45 10.71 -14.76
CA SER A 44 7.44 11.51 -15.99
C SER A 44 6.04 11.78 -16.52
N ALA A 45 5.08 10.89 -16.25
CA ALA A 45 3.72 10.95 -16.78
C ALA A 45 2.73 11.69 -15.87
N ASN A 46 3.07 11.91 -14.59
CA ASN A 46 2.15 12.49 -13.61
C ASN A 46 2.77 13.72 -12.93
N GLU A 47 2.10 14.88 -13.05
CA GLU A 47 2.58 16.13 -12.46
C GLU A 47 2.44 16.16 -10.93
N ASP A 48 1.42 15.54 -10.35
CA ASP A 48 1.23 15.46 -8.90
C ASP A 48 2.42 14.75 -8.23
N PHE A 49 2.96 13.70 -8.88
CA PHE A 49 4.19 13.05 -8.43
C PHE A 49 5.38 13.99 -8.50
N GLN A 50 5.53 14.73 -9.59
CA GLN A 50 6.61 15.72 -9.71
C GLN A 50 6.53 16.76 -8.60
N GLU A 51 5.35 17.27 -8.32
CA GLU A 51 5.11 18.25 -7.27
C GLU A 51 5.37 17.68 -5.87
N ALA A 52 4.97 16.45 -5.59
CA ALA A 52 5.28 15.78 -4.33
C ALA A 52 6.79 15.59 -4.11
N PHE A 53 7.55 15.22 -5.15
CA PHE A 53 9.02 15.16 -5.06
C PHE A 53 9.69 16.54 -4.91
N ILE A 54 9.11 17.58 -5.48
CA ILE A 54 9.58 18.96 -5.28
C ILE A 54 9.30 19.42 -3.85
N ALA A 55 8.11 19.13 -3.32
CA ALA A 55 7.70 19.47 -1.96
C ALA A 55 8.64 18.89 -0.90
N LEU A 56 9.21 17.70 -1.13
CA LEU A 56 10.20 17.11 -0.22
C LEU A 56 11.46 17.99 0.01
N GLN A 57 11.74 18.92 -0.90
CA GLN A 57 12.93 19.78 -0.85
C GLN A 57 12.73 21.07 -0.07
N SER A 58 11.48 21.47 0.22
CA SER A 58 11.18 22.69 0.96
C SER A 58 10.30 22.36 2.18
N PRO A 59 10.84 22.51 3.40
CA PRO A 59 10.18 21.99 4.59
C PRO A 59 9.07 22.90 5.12
N ASP A 60 7.85 22.73 4.61
CA ASP A 60 6.62 23.29 5.18
C ASP A 60 5.70 22.12 5.63
N SER A 61 5.17 22.13 6.86
CA SER A 61 4.52 20.96 7.47
C SER A 61 3.31 20.42 6.69
N ASP A 62 2.45 21.30 6.21
CA ASP A 62 1.22 20.92 5.50
C ASP A 62 1.52 20.39 4.09
N SER A 63 2.64 20.83 3.52
CA SER A 63 3.14 20.35 2.24
C SER A 63 3.72 18.93 2.36
N TYR A 64 4.18 18.51 3.54
CA TYR A 64 4.74 17.17 3.72
C TYR A 64 3.67 16.08 3.78
N GLU A 65 2.56 16.30 4.49
CA GLU A 65 1.50 15.28 4.62
C GLU A 65 0.84 14.99 3.27
N SER A 66 0.57 16.04 2.49
CA SER A 66 0.04 15.92 1.12
C SER A 66 1.06 15.23 0.20
N ALA A 67 2.34 15.65 0.24
CA ALA A 67 3.40 15.00 -0.53
C ALA A 67 3.57 13.52 -0.14
N PHE A 68 3.51 13.19 1.15
CA PHE A 68 3.64 11.83 1.64
C PHE A 68 2.50 10.94 1.14
N THR A 69 1.26 11.43 1.20
CA THR A 69 0.08 10.71 0.66
C THR A 69 0.24 10.43 -0.84
N THR A 70 0.69 11.42 -1.60
CA THR A 70 0.95 11.29 -3.03
C THR A 70 2.11 10.34 -3.33
N LEU A 71 3.17 10.34 -2.53
CA LEU A 71 4.29 9.40 -2.65
C LEU A 71 3.91 7.98 -2.21
N GLU A 72 2.96 7.83 -1.29
CA GLU A 72 2.41 6.53 -0.91
C GLU A 72 1.67 5.90 -2.10
N ASP A 73 0.87 6.69 -2.84
CA ASP A 73 0.26 6.28 -4.10
C ASP A 73 1.32 5.93 -5.17
N PHE A 74 2.37 6.74 -5.31
CA PHE A 74 3.49 6.45 -6.21
C PHE A 74 4.09 5.06 -5.95
N VAL A 75 4.36 4.72 -4.69
CA VAL A 75 4.89 3.40 -4.30
C VAL A 75 3.89 2.29 -4.61
N CYS A 76 2.60 2.50 -4.33
CA CYS A 76 1.56 1.52 -4.64
C CYS A 76 1.49 1.23 -6.16
N LYS A 77 1.49 2.27 -7.00
CA LYS A 77 1.50 2.14 -8.46
C LYS A 77 2.77 1.49 -8.99
N MET A 78 3.92 1.70 -8.35
CA MET A 78 5.17 1.05 -8.72
C MET A 78 5.10 -0.49 -8.56
N TYR A 79 4.37 -0.99 -7.55
CA TYR A 79 4.13 -2.43 -7.38
C TYR A 79 2.85 -2.94 -8.05
N ALA A 80 2.03 -2.05 -8.61
CA ALA A 80 0.79 -2.45 -9.25
C ALA A 80 1.04 -3.30 -10.49
N THR A 81 0.33 -4.43 -10.55
CA THR A 81 0.28 -5.33 -11.71
C THR A 81 -1.18 -5.64 -12.03
N ALA A 82 -1.46 -6.18 -13.22
CA ALA A 82 -2.81 -6.64 -13.55
C ALA A 82 -3.29 -7.76 -12.61
N LYS A 83 -2.35 -8.53 -12.03
CA LYS A 83 -2.62 -9.74 -11.24
C LYS A 83 -2.94 -9.46 -9.77
N ASN A 84 -2.46 -8.37 -9.19
CA ASN A 84 -2.57 -8.11 -7.74
C ASN A 84 -3.65 -7.11 -7.32
N GLY A 85 -4.33 -6.47 -8.29
CA GLY A 85 -5.48 -5.60 -8.00
C GLY A 85 -5.15 -4.35 -7.18
N ILE A 86 -3.87 -3.99 -7.00
CA ILE A 86 -3.47 -2.83 -6.18
C ILE A 86 -3.43 -1.51 -6.96
N ARG A 87 -3.84 -1.49 -8.24
CA ARG A 87 -3.92 -0.25 -9.06
C ARG A 87 -4.79 0.85 -8.42
N LYS A 88 -5.74 0.47 -7.56
CA LYS A 88 -6.63 1.37 -6.82
C LYS A 88 -6.28 1.45 -5.33
N CYS A 89 -5.09 1.00 -4.95
CA CYS A 89 -4.61 1.04 -3.58
C CYS A 89 -3.70 2.26 -3.43
N PHE A 90 -3.96 3.06 -2.41
CA PHE A 90 -3.19 4.27 -2.09
C PHE A 90 -2.45 4.15 -0.76
N ASN A 91 -2.52 2.98 -0.12
CA ASN A 91 -1.87 2.72 1.16
C ASN A 91 -0.85 1.59 1.01
N VAL A 92 0.41 1.86 1.35
CA VAL A 92 1.52 0.92 1.20
C VAL A 92 1.34 -0.30 2.11
N GLY A 93 0.78 -0.12 3.30
CA GLY A 93 0.48 -1.23 4.21
C GLY A 93 -0.53 -2.21 3.63
N GLU A 94 -1.63 -1.67 3.10
CA GLU A 94 -2.66 -2.46 2.41
C GLU A 94 -2.12 -3.13 1.14
N ALA A 95 -1.34 -2.41 0.34
CA ALA A 95 -0.68 -2.96 -0.84
C ALA A 95 0.25 -4.14 -0.49
N ARG A 96 1.08 -3.99 0.55
CA ARG A 96 1.96 -5.06 1.05
C ARG A 96 1.16 -6.27 1.52
N LEU A 97 0.10 -6.07 2.32
CA LEU A 97 -0.75 -7.15 2.81
C LEU A 97 -1.41 -7.92 1.65
N ARG A 98 -1.87 -7.23 0.61
CA ARG A 98 -2.45 -7.87 -0.58
C ARG A 98 -1.41 -8.69 -1.34
N ILE A 99 -0.22 -8.13 -1.58
CA ILE A 99 0.88 -8.86 -2.24
C ILE A 99 1.28 -10.09 -1.42
N PHE A 100 1.40 -9.95 -0.09
CA PHE A 100 1.69 -11.04 0.84
C PHE A 100 0.66 -12.16 0.72
N THR A 101 -0.62 -11.82 0.89
CA THR A 101 -1.73 -12.79 0.86
C THR A 101 -1.76 -13.53 -0.47
N GLN A 102 -1.59 -12.82 -1.58
CA GLN A 102 -1.54 -13.46 -2.89
C GLN A 102 -0.34 -14.40 -3.06
N THR A 103 0.83 -14.01 -2.54
CA THR A 103 2.08 -14.75 -2.69
C THR A 103 2.13 -16.03 -1.86
N TYR A 104 1.55 -15.99 -0.66
CA TYR A 104 1.71 -17.05 0.34
C TYR A 104 0.43 -17.80 0.69
N THR A 105 -0.74 -17.17 0.68
CA THR A 105 -1.99 -17.82 1.12
C THR A 105 -2.51 -18.83 0.11
N ASN A 106 -2.32 -18.61 -1.19
CA ASN A 106 -2.73 -19.56 -2.24
C ASN A 106 -1.89 -20.84 -2.30
N LYS A 107 -0.85 -20.98 -1.45
CA LYS A 107 0.06 -22.14 -1.42
C LYS A 107 -0.20 -23.06 -0.23
N ILE A 108 -1.07 -22.67 0.70
CA ILE A 108 -1.34 -23.39 1.94
C ILE A 108 -2.64 -24.18 1.76
N GLU A 109 -2.54 -25.39 1.20
CA GLU A 109 -3.69 -26.29 1.00
C GLU A 109 -3.80 -27.40 2.06
N SER A 110 -2.85 -27.50 3.00
CA SER A 110 -2.66 -28.69 3.85
C SER A 110 -2.56 -28.34 5.34
N THR A 111 -3.13 -29.22 6.18
CA THR A 111 -3.16 -29.17 7.66
C THR A 111 -1.78 -29.25 8.34
N ASP A 112 -0.68 -29.36 7.58
CA ASP A 112 0.70 -29.48 8.10
C ASP A 112 1.53 -28.26 7.65
N GLU A 113 1.00 -27.08 7.97
CA GLU A 113 1.42 -25.75 7.50
C GLU A 113 2.91 -25.45 7.78
N PHE A 114 3.46 -26.00 8.87
CA PHE A 114 4.85 -25.83 9.28
C PHE A 114 5.87 -26.64 8.46
N LYS A 115 5.41 -27.57 7.61
CA LYS A 115 6.29 -28.39 6.74
C LYS A 115 6.36 -27.88 5.31
N GLN A 116 5.58 -26.88 4.95
CA GLN A 116 5.63 -26.32 3.61
C GLN A 116 6.90 -25.50 3.41
N LYS A 117 7.74 -25.94 2.48
CA LYS A 117 8.93 -25.17 2.08
C LYS A 117 8.49 -23.96 1.26
N LEU A 118 8.52 -22.78 1.87
CA LEU A 118 8.30 -21.52 1.16
C LEU A 118 9.48 -21.25 0.23
N MET A 119 9.25 -21.43 -1.07
CA MET A 119 10.18 -20.98 -2.11
C MET A 119 9.95 -19.49 -2.38
N ASN A 120 11.04 -18.76 -2.64
CA ASN A 120 11.01 -17.31 -2.95
C ASN A 120 10.40 -16.45 -1.84
N PHE A 121 10.89 -16.66 -0.61
CA PHE A 121 10.53 -15.80 0.53
C PHE A 121 11.04 -14.37 0.30
N ASP A 122 10.13 -13.40 0.41
CA ASP A 122 10.38 -11.99 0.28
C ASP A 122 10.01 -11.30 1.60
N ALA A 123 11.05 -10.94 2.37
CA ALA A 123 10.87 -10.29 3.65
C ALA A 123 10.29 -8.86 3.50
N CYS A 124 10.42 -8.22 2.32
CA CYS A 124 9.97 -6.85 2.09
C CYS A 124 8.45 -6.73 1.97
N ILE A 125 7.76 -7.84 1.67
CA ILE A 125 6.29 -7.89 1.57
C ILE A 125 5.62 -8.38 2.84
N LEU A 126 6.38 -8.67 3.92
CA LEU A 126 5.78 -9.00 5.20
C LEU A 126 4.81 -7.88 5.63
N PRO A 127 3.60 -8.22 6.09
CA PRO A 127 2.65 -7.21 6.51
C PRO A 127 3.28 -6.37 7.62
N PRO A 128 3.01 -5.05 7.65
CA PRO A 128 3.58 -4.19 8.66
C PRO A 128 3.21 -4.69 10.05
N CYS A 129 4.18 -4.71 10.97
CA CYS A 129 3.93 -4.95 12.40
C CYS A 129 3.24 -3.76 13.06
N LYS A 130 2.19 -3.22 12.43
CA LYS A 130 1.26 -2.31 13.09
C LYS A 130 0.42 -3.19 14.01
N LEU A 131 0.88 -3.33 15.24
CA LEU A 131 0.09 -3.92 16.30
C LEU A 131 -1.26 -3.22 16.33
N PRO A 132 -2.39 -3.94 16.39
CA PRO A 132 -3.66 -3.32 16.74
C PRO A 132 -3.45 -2.60 18.08
N ASN A 133 -3.70 -1.29 18.08
CA ASN A 133 -3.72 -0.34 19.20
C ASN A 133 -3.57 -0.93 20.61
N ASP A 134 -2.54 -0.48 21.35
CA ASP A 134 -2.39 -0.34 22.81
C ASP A 134 -2.82 -1.49 23.76
N SER A 135 -3.28 -2.63 23.26
CA SER A 135 -3.81 -3.73 24.06
C SER A 135 -2.83 -4.89 24.21
N LEU A 136 -1.58 -4.74 23.78
CA LEU A 136 -0.56 -5.73 24.08
C LEU A 136 -0.17 -5.60 25.54
N ASN A 137 -0.78 -6.42 26.39
CA ASN A 137 -0.28 -6.66 27.71
C ASN A 137 1.00 -7.49 27.60
N VAL A 138 2.16 -6.87 27.81
CA VAL A 138 3.46 -7.57 27.78
C VAL A 138 3.50 -8.78 28.73
N GLU A 139 2.68 -8.79 29.77
CA GLU A 139 2.57 -9.93 30.69
C GLU A 139 1.95 -11.17 30.06
N GLU A 140 1.23 -11.03 28.94
CA GLU A 140 0.66 -12.14 28.14
C GLU A 140 1.66 -12.72 27.13
N PHE A 141 2.82 -12.08 26.93
CA PHE A 141 3.82 -12.46 25.92
C PHE A 141 5.20 -12.78 26.52
N GLY A 142 5.22 -13.50 27.63
CA GLY A 142 6.48 -13.99 28.21
C GLY A 142 7.25 -12.94 29.02
N TRP A 143 6.58 -11.87 29.48
CA TRP A 143 7.14 -10.94 30.47
C TRP A 143 6.34 -10.98 31.77
N LYS A 144 6.93 -10.48 32.85
CA LYS A 144 6.26 -10.25 34.14
C LYS A 144 6.81 -8.98 34.77
N LEU A 145 5.94 -8.15 35.34
CA LEU A 145 6.34 -6.95 36.06
C LEU A 145 6.71 -7.30 37.51
N GLU A 146 7.99 -7.20 37.86
CA GLU A 146 8.49 -7.41 39.21
C GLU A 146 9.23 -6.17 39.70
N ASN A 147 8.86 -5.64 40.87
CA ASN A 147 9.52 -4.47 41.47
C ASN A 147 9.65 -3.29 40.51
N ASN A 148 8.60 -3.02 39.72
CA ASN A 148 8.57 -1.94 38.74
C ASN A 148 9.59 -2.10 37.58
N SER A 149 10.06 -3.32 37.33
CA SER A 149 10.91 -3.72 36.20
C SER A 149 10.36 -4.96 35.51
N TYR A 150 10.46 -5.03 34.18
CA TYR A 150 10.07 -6.23 33.44
C TYR A 150 11.17 -7.28 33.48
N SER A 151 10.79 -8.53 33.71
CA SER A 151 11.66 -9.69 33.61
C SER A 151 11.04 -10.76 32.71
N PHE A 152 11.87 -11.59 32.10
CA PHE A 152 11.41 -12.68 31.25
C PHE A 152 10.66 -13.74 32.07
N ARG A 153 9.45 -14.08 31.62
CA ARG A 153 8.70 -15.26 32.03
C ARG A 153 9.09 -16.40 31.09
N TRP A 154 10.14 -17.14 31.47
CA TRP A 154 10.71 -18.20 30.64
C TRP A 154 9.73 -19.36 30.40
N PHE A 155 9.26 -19.97 31.48
CA PHE A 155 8.35 -21.11 31.44
C PHE A 155 7.66 -21.24 32.80
N GLU A 156 6.38 -21.57 32.79
CA GLU A 156 5.59 -21.87 33.98
C GLU A 156 4.91 -23.22 33.73
N GLY A 157 5.48 -24.28 34.31
CA GLY A 157 5.03 -25.65 34.11
C GLY A 157 6.10 -26.64 34.57
N ASP A 158 5.81 -27.93 34.45
CA ASP A 158 6.82 -28.96 34.68
C ASP A 158 7.75 -29.02 33.46
N ASP A 159 9.06 -28.80 33.68
CA ASP A 159 10.09 -28.84 32.61
C ASP A 159 10.18 -30.24 31.94
N ILE A 160 9.57 -31.24 32.56
CA ILE A 160 9.62 -32.65 32.19
C ILE A 160 8.22 -33.23 32.36
N PRO A 161 7.62 -33.88 31.34
CA PRO A 161 6.35 -34.56 31.53
C PRO A 161 6.48 -35.61 32.65
N PRO A 162 5.43 -35.84 33.43
CA PRO A 162 5.49 -36.68 34.63
C PRO A 162 5.86 -38.14 34.32
N ASN A 163 5.78 -38.58 33.06
CA ASN A 163 6.21 -39.91 32.64
C ASN A 163 6.91 -39.90 31.27
N ILE A 164 8.10 -40.51 31.21
CA ILE A 164 8.90 -40.73 29.99
C ILE A 164 8.12 -41.54 28.93
N GLN A 165 7.15 -42.35 29.33
CA GLN A 165 6.31 -43.13 28.40
C GLN A 165 5.45 -42.26 27.46
N GLU A 166 5.22 -40.99 27.78
CA GLU A 166 4.51 -40.05 26.90
C GLU A 166 5.41 -39.47 25.79
N ILE A 167 6.74 -39.50 25.96
CA ILE A 167 7.71 -38.95 25.00
C ILE A 167 8.11 -39.98 23.93
N ILE A 168 7.97 -41.28 24.22
CA ILE A 168 8.36 -42.34 23.30
C ILE A 168 7.24 -42.54 22.29
N GLU A 169 7.26 -41.77 21.20
CA GLU A 169 6.53 -42.16 20.00
C GLU A 169 7.09 -43.50 19.49
N ALA A 170 6.23 -44.52 19.43
CA ALA A 170 6.61 -45.83 18.90
C ALA A 170 7.16 -45.67 17.47
N PRO A 171 8.23 -46.39 17.08
CA PRO A 171 8.77 -46.28 15.73
C PRO A 171 7.71 -46.71 14.73
N LYS A 172 7.30 -45.80 13.84
CA LYS A 172 6.58 -46.17 12.63
C LYS A 172 7.61 -46.81 11.70
N GLU A 173 7.50 -48.11 11.49
CA GLU A 173 8.21 -48.79 10.43
C GLU A 173 7.76 -48.22 9.08
N SER A 174 8.55 -47.32 8.51
CA SER A 174 8.53 -47.04 7.08
C SER A 174 9.97 -47.02 6.60
N GLY A 175 10.41 -48.14 6.03
CA GLY A 175 11.68 -48.23 5.35
C GLY A 175 11.66 -47.41 4.06
N ALA A 176 12.70 -46.62 3.84
CA ALA A 176 13.31 -46.37 2.54
C ALA A 176 14.63 -45.63 2.78
N ASN A 177 15.62 -46.01 1.98
CA ASN A 177 17.02 -45.64 2.12
C ASN A 177 17.27 -44.13 1.97
N ASP A 178 18.10 -43.60 2.86
CA ASP A 178 18.76 -42.31 2.71
C ASP A 178 19.94 -42.44 1.74
N GLU A 179 20.03 -41.54 0.76
CA GLU A 179 21.26 -40.79 0.42
C GLU A 179 20.98 -39.89 -0.81
N GLU A 180 20.49 -38.66 -0.58
CA GLU A 180 20.75 -37.56 -1.51
C GLU A 180 21.23 -36.33 -0.73
N VAL A 181 22.49 -35.97 -0.98
CA VAL A 181 23.15 -34.78 -0.44
C VAL A 181 22.61 -33.56 -1.18
N ILE A 182 21.74 -32.78 -0.55
CA ILE A 182 21.23 -31.52 -1.10
C ILE A 182 22.30 -30.44 -0.97
N SER A 183 22.83 -29.96 -2.09
CA SER A 183 23.77 -28.83 -2.13
C SER A 183 23.09 -27.52 -1.74
N MET A 184 23.74 -26.78 -0.84
CA MET A 184 23.18 -25.60 -0.15
C MET A 184 23.28 -24.27 -0.93
N TYR A 185 23.53 -24.31 -2.25
CA TYR A 185 23.56 -23.11 -3.08
C TYR A 185 22.26 -22.99 -3.89
N PRO A 186 21.44 -21.95 -3.67
CA PRO A 186 20.31 -21.68 -4.54
C PRO A 186 20.83 -21.34 -5.94
N ASN A 187 20.32 -22.07 -6.95
CA ASN A 187 20.46 -21.67 -8.34
C ASN A 187 19.75 -20.31 -8.49
N PHE A 188 20.53 -19.28 -8.79
CA PHE A 188 20.02 -18.01 -9.28
C PHE A 188 19.61 -18.24 -10.74
N ASP A 189 18.39 -18.70 -10.94
CA ASP A 189 17.72 -18.52 -12.23
C ASP A 189 17.27 -17.06 -12.26
N ASP A 190 18.06 -16.24 -12.95
CA ASP A 190 17.63 -14.92 -13.41
C ASP A 190 16.51 -15.14 -14.43
N GLU A 191 15.27 -15.26 -13.94
CA GLU A 191 14.11 -14.97 -14.78
C GLU A 191 14.14 -13.48 -15.09
N GLU A 192 14.79 -13.13 -16.20
CA GLU A 192 14.49 -11.90 -16.91
C GLU A 192 12.99 -11.94 -17.23
N ASP A 193 12.20 -11.17 -16.48
CA ASP A 193 10.85 -10.76 -16.89
C ASP A 193 11.00 -9.90 -18.15
N ASP A 194 11.17 -10.57 -19.28
CA ASP A 194 11.08 -10.00 -20.62
C ASP A 194 9.59 -9.75 -20.91
N GLU A 195 9.02 -8.75 -20.23
CA GLU A 195 7.75 -8.16 -20.65
C GLU A 195 8.01 -7.37 -21.93
N SER A 196 7.91 -8.08 -23.07
CA SER A 196 7.70 -7.48 -24.38
C SER A 196 6.41 -6.65 -24.32
N ASN A 197 6.54 -5.36 -24.05
CA ASN A 197 5.45 -4.40 -24.12
C ASN A 197 4.98 -4.27 -25.57
N ASN A 198 3.94 -5.03 -25.93
CA ASN A 198 3.04 -4.68 -27.02
C ASN A 198 1.67 -4.38 -26.41
N ASP A 199 1.61 -3.34 -25.58
CA ASP A 199 0.33 -2.71 -25.23
C ASP A 199 0.27 -1.40 -26.03
N ASP A 200 -0.20 -1.57 -27.26
CA ASP A 200 -0.74 -0.54 -28.12
C ASP A 200 -2.13 -0.20 -27.57
N ASP A 201 -2.22 0.74 -26.62
CA ASP A 201 -3.50 1.31 -26.17
C ASP A 201 -3.40 2.84 -26.12
N SER A 202 -3.56 3.40 -27.32
CA SER A 202 -4.26 4.64 -27.55
C SER A 202 -5.62 4.61 -26.85
N ASP A 203 -5.76 5.30 -25.71
CA ASP A 203 -6.93 6.12 -25.38
C ASP A 203 -6.71 6.89 -24.08
N CYS A 204 -6.04 8.04 -24.19
CA CYS A 204 -6.14 9.13 -23.22
C CYS A 204 -6.90 10.30 -23.87
N GLN A 205 -8.23 10.21 -23.88
CA GLN A 205 -9.06 11.40 -24.05
C GLN A 205 -9.48 11.92 -22.67
N SER A 206 -9.06 13.15 -22.46
CA SER A 206 -9.34 14.03 -21.32
C SER A 206 -10.83 14.35 -21.23
N ASP A 207 -11.42 14.16 -20.05
CA ASP A 207 -12.58 14.92 -19.60
C ASP A 207 -12.32 15.36 -18.15
N ILE A 208 -11.63 16.50 -18.01
CA ILE A 208 -11.55 17.27 -16.78
C ILE A 208 -12.67 18.31 -16.84
N GLY A 209 -13.80 17.99 -16.23
CA GLY A 209 -14.85 18.95 -15.89
C GLY A 209 -14.62 19.47 -14.48
N TYR A 210 -14.22 20.74 -14.35
CA TYR A 210 -14.20 21.47 -13.09
C TYR A 210 -15.62 21.58 -12.51
N THR A 211 -15.80 21.25 -11.23
CA THR A 211 -16.89 21.79 -10.43
C THR A 211 -16.32 22.37 -9.14
N THR A 212 -16.48 23.69 -9.01
CA THR A 212 -16.15 24.52 -7.86
C THR A 212 -17.04 24.22 -6.65
N GLU A 213 -16.54 24.65 -5.50
CA GLU A 213 -17.08 24.55 -4.13
C GLU A 213 -18.52 25.05 -3.93
N GLU A 214 -19.03 24.79 -2.71
CA GLU A 214 -20.32 25.21 -2.09
C GLU A 214 -21.47 24.21 -2.37
N GLU A 215 -22.19 23.58 -1.42
CA GLU A 215 -22.60 23.91 -0.06
C GLU A 215 -22.83 22.63 0.78
N TYR A 216 -22.49 22.70 2.06
CA TYR A 216 -22.91 21.76 3.10
C TYR A 216 -23.97 22.46 3.95
N VAL A 217 -25.27 22.21 3.75
CA VAL A 217 -26.32 22.61 4.71
C VAL A 217 -27.40 21.53 4.85
N HIS A 218 -27.69 21.25 6.11
CA HIS A 218 -28.62 20.28 6.67
C HIS A 218 -30.10 20.56 6.32
N SER A 219 -30.86 19.48 6.14
CA SER A 219 -32.32 19.47 6.00
C SER A 219 -33.05 20.05 7.20
N ARG A 220 -34.09 20.87 6.96
CA ARG A 220 -35.31 21.00 7.77
C ARG A 220 -36.46 21.45 6.87
N ASN A 221 -37.51 20.64 6.82
CA ASN A 221 -38.80 20.97 6.24
C ASN A 221 -39.59 21.77 7.27
N ASP A 222 -40.10 22.93 6.91
CA ASP A 222 -41.20 23.60 7.60
C ASP A 222 -42.27 23.91 6.54
N ASP A 223 -43.36 23.16 6.58
CA ASP A 223 -44.65 23.52 6.03
C ASP A 223 -45.23 24.59 6.94
N ASP A 224 -45.57 25.77 6.42
CA ASP A 224 -46.48 26.70 7.10
C ASP A 224 -47.29 27.52 6.10
N ASP A 225 -48.59 27.53 6.35
CA ASP A 225 -49.67 28.16 5.62
C ASP A 225 -49.49 29.68 5.47
N ASN A 226 -49.95 30.23 4.33
CA ASN A 226 -50.64 31.52 4.39
C ASN A 226 -51.54 31.76 3.17
N ASP A 227 -52.84 31.65 3.43
CA ASP A 227 -53.91 32.27 2.67
C ASP A 227 -53.72 33.80 2.63
N ASN A 228 -53.84 34.41 1.44
CA ASN A 228 -54.04 35.85 1.36
C ASN A 228 -55.26 36.15 0.50
N VAL A 229 -56.16 36.89 1.15
CA VAL A 229 -57.54 37.18 0.79
C VAL A 229 -57.60 38.65 0.35
N ASP A 230 -58.38 38.88 -0.71
CA ASP A 230 -59.17 40.08 -1.00
C ASP A 230 -58.56 41.37 -1.60
N ASN A 231 -59.23 41.73 -2.71
CA ASN A 231 -59.88 43.01 -3.04
C ASN A 231 -59.22 44.02 -3.99
N ASP A 232 -59.99 44.24 -5.08
CA ASP A 232 -60.49 45.51 -5.62
C ASP A 232 -59.47 46.58 -6.07
N ASP A 233 -59.47 46.95 -7.36
CA ASP A 233 -60.32 48.03 -7.86
C ASP A 233 -60.03 48.42 -9.34
N GLU A 234 -61.10 48.99 -9.91
CA GLU A 234 -61.40 49.56 -11.22
C GLU A 234 -60.30 50.17 -12.13
N ALA A 235 -60.47 50.00 -13.45
CA ALA A 235 -60.23 51.07 -14.41
C ALA A 235 -61.15 50.94 -15.64
N VAL A 236 -61.78 52.06 -15.96
CA VAL A 236 -62.86 52.34 -16.92
C VAL A 236 -62.36 52.28 -18.37
N ASP A 237 -63.17 51.71 -19.27
CA ASP A 237 -62.94 51.67 -20.71
C ASP A 237 -63.89 52.67 -21.40
N ASP A 238 -63.36 53.82 -21.81
CA ASP A 238 -64.02 54.78 -22.71
C ASP A 238 -63.66 54.41 -24.16
N ASN A 239 -64.65 53.96 -24.94
CA ASN A 239 -64.54 53.88 -26.40
C ASN A 239 -65.70 54.66 -27.03
N ASP A 240 -65.37 55.84 -27.53
CA ASP A 240 -66.15 56.60 -28.50
C ASP A 240 -65.67 56.27 -29.92
N ASN A 241 -66.66 56.19 -30.83
CA ASN A 241 -66.63 56.15 -32.30
C ASN A 241 -66.60 54.80 -33.04
#